data_AF-A0A2E7AF58-F1
#
_entry.id   AF-A0A2E7AF58-F1
#
_cell.length_a   1.000
_cell.length_b   1.000
_cell.length_c   1.000
_cell.angle_alpha   90.00
_cell.angle_beta   90.00
_cell.angle_gamma   90.00
#
_symmetry.space_group_name_H-M   'P 1'
#
loop_
_entity.id
_entity.type
_entity.pdbx_description
1 polymer ?
#
loop_
_entity_poly.entity_id
_entity_poly.type
_entity_poly.pdbx_seq_one_letter_code
_entity_poly.pdbx_strand_id
1 'polypeptide(L)'
;MKRDSRSGFVRPLFEMGSEVPSLPEVEQDIGDRKGEAKRIVKRLAAIVEDHRQACLSLNIELGSSDLSSVLDGLREHASGRPGTPVRGARDEIHGYCLNRLFDELVEEPSNILFTTKTGTDSVRYDAMNSSFWLECLDLMEATYCPAEEP
;
A
#
# COMPACT_ATOMS: atom_id res chain seq x y z
N MET A 1 -43.96 -2.65 -50.27
CA MET A 1 -42.61 -2.70 -49.68
C MET A 1 -42.67 -2.02 -48.30
N LYS A 2 -42.66 -2.80 -47.22
CA LYS A 2 -42.55 -2.27 -45.84
C LYS A 2 -41.06 -2.09 -45.54
N ARG A 3 -40.63 -0.87 -45.16
CA ARG A 3 -39.31 -0.63 -44.60
C ARG A 3 -39.46 -0.57 -43.08
N ASP A 4 -38.86 -1.55 -42.40
CA ASP A 4 -38.68 -1.56 -40.95
C ASP A 4 -37.73 -0.43 -40.56
N SER A 5 -38.26 0.61 -39.92
CA SER A 5 -37.48 1.59 -39.17
C SER A 5 -37.23 1.06 -37.76
N ARG A 6 -36.15 0.27 -37.60
CA ARG A 6 -35.61 -0.05 -36.27
C ARG A 6 -34.98 1.23 -35.70
N SER A 7 -35.69 1.88 -34.77
CA SER A 7 -35.13 2.95 -33.95
C SER A 7 -34.07 2.36 -33.03
N GLY A 8 -32.80 2.63 -33.34
CA GLY A 8 -31.67 2.27 -32.50
C GLY A 8 -31.65 3.12 -31.25
N PHE A 9 -32.37 2.70 -30.20
CA PHE A 9 -32.11 3.18 -28.85
C PHE A 9 -30.98 2.33 -28.27
N VAL A 10 -29.76 2.86 -28.30
CA VAL A 10 -28.65 2.32 -27.51
C VAL A 10 -28.96 2.61 -26.04
N ARG A 11 -29.11 1.57 -25.23
CA ARG A 11 -29.23 1.73 -23.77
C ARG A 11 -27.92 2.31 -23.23
N PRO A 12 -27.95 3.35 -22.39
CA PRO A 12 -26.74 3.82 -21.71
C PRO A 12 -26.17 2.69 -20.87
N LEU A 13 -24.86 2.47 -20.95
CA LEU A 13 -24.19 1.37 -20.23
C LEU A 13 -24.12 1.64 -18.71
N PHE A 14 -24.33 2.89 -18.30
CA PHE A 14 -24.27 3.32 -16.91
C PHE A 14 -25.38 4.35 -16.66
N GLU A 15 -26.19 4.10 -15.64
CA GLU A 15 -26.84 5.19 -14.90
C GLU A 15 -25.78 5.72 -13.94
N MET A 16 -25.39 6.99 -14.07
CA MET A 16 -24.57 7.65 -13.05
C MET A 16 -25.45 7.85 -11.81
N GLY A 17 -25.61 6.78 -11.03
CA GLY A 17 -26.06 6.90 -9.65
C GLY A 17 -25.03 7.75 -8.91
N SER A 18 -25.49 8.76 -8.18
CA SER A 18 -24.68 9.53 -7.22
C SER A 18 -24.31 8.71 -5.99
N GLU A 19 -24.27 7.38 -6.11
CA GLU A 19 -23.96 6.46 -5.02
C GLU A 19 -22.47 6.56 -4.78
N VAL A 20 -22.11 7.40 -3.81
CA VAL A 20 -20.81 7.31 -3.13
C VAL A 20 -20.66 5.85 -2.71
N PRO A 21 -19.63 5.12 -3.16
CA PRO A 21 -19.42 3.75 -2.74
C PRO A 21 -19.40 3.72 -1.21
N SER A 22 -20.36 3.03 -0.60
CA SER A 22 -20.35 2.82 0.84
C SER A 22 -19.03 2.16 1.20
N LEU A 23 -18.25 2.78 2.10
CA LEU A 23 -17.10 2.12 2.71
C LEU A 23 -17.58 0.75 3.20
N PRO A 24 -16.86 -0.35 2.92
CA PRO A 24 -17.31 -1.67 3.36
C PRO A 24 -17.48 -1.66 4.89
N GLU A 25 -18.72 -1.70 5.36
CA GLU A 25 -19.10 -1.61 6.79
C GLU A 25 -18.79 -2.88 7.60
N VAL A 26 -17.95 -3.77 7.07
CA VAL A 26 -17.61 -5.03 7.74
C VAL A 26 -16.16 -4.96 8.16
N GLU A 27 -15.90 -4.94 9.48
CA GLU A 27 -14.59 -5.32 10.03
C GLU A 27 -14.21 -6.66 9.41
N GLN A 28 -13.27 -6.60 8.47
CA GLN A 28 -12.79 -7.77 7.75
C GLN A 28 -12.02 -8.65 8.74
N ASP A 29 -12.64 -9.75 9.19
CA ASP A 29 -12.01 -10.70 10.09
C ASP A 29 -10.89 -11.46 9.35
N ILE A 30 -9.65 -11.02 9.58
CA ILE A 30 -8.45 -11.56 8.94
C ILE A 30 -8.15 -12.91 9.57
N GLY A 31 -8.38 -13.99 8.80
CA GLY A 31 -8.34 -15.36 9.32
C GLY A 31 -7.03 -15.76 10.02
N ASP A 32 -5.89 -15.27 9.54
CA ASP A 32 -4.58 -15.36 10.21
C ASP A 32 -3.85 -14.01 10.20
N ARG A 33 -4.38 -13.03 10.94
CA ARG A 33 -3.84 -11.66 11.00
C ARG A 33 -2.32 -11.61 11.17
N LYS A 34 -1.76 -12.46 12.04
CA LYS A 34 -0.32 -12.49 12.33
C LYS A 34 0.50 -13.09 11.19
N GLY A 35 0.04 -14.20 10.59
CA GLY A 35 0.69 -14.81 9.43
C GLY A 35 0.65 -13.89 8.20
N GLU A 36 -0.49 -13.26 7.95
CA GLU A 36 -0.66 -12.26 6.89
C GLU A 36 0.30 -11.09 7.10
N ALA A 37 0.35 -10.49 8.30
CA ALA A 37 1.25 -9.38 8.60
C ALA A 37 2.72 -9.74 8.36
N LYS A 38 3.15 -10.93 8.79
CA LYS A 38 4.52 -11.42 8.53
C LYS A 38 4.81 -11.59 7.04
N ARG A 39 3.87 -12.13 6.27
CA ARG A 39 4.05 -12.29 4.81
C ARG A 39 4.21 -10.92 4.15
N ILE A 40 3.39 -9.96 4.55
CA ILE A 40 3.42 -8.58 4.04
C ILE A 40 4.75 -7.94 4.37
N VAL A 41 5.14 -7.92 5.65
CA VAL A 41 6.42 -7.34 6.10
C VAL A 41 7.62 -7.99 5.40
N LYS A 42 7.59 -9.30 5.16
CA LYS A 42 8.65 -9.98 4.40
C LYS A 42 8.75 -9.46 2.95
N ARG A 43 7.62 -9.20 2.30
CA ARG A 43 7.58 -8.64 0.94
C ARG A 43 8.08 -7.19 0.91
N LEU A 44 7.61 -6.36 1.85
CA LEU A 44 8.07 -4.97 1.98
C LEU A 44 9.59 -4.90 2.23
N ALA A 45 10.11 -5.78 3.10
CA ALA A 45 11.54 -5.85 3.37
C ALA A 45 12.37 -6.22 2.13
N ALA A 46 11.86 -7.10 1.25
CA ALA A 46 12.53 -7.43 0.00
C ALA A 46 12.61 -6.21 -0.94
N ILE A 47 11.51 -5.45 -1.07
CA ILE A 47 11.47 -4.22 -1.87
C ILE A 47 12.47 -3.19 -1.33
N VAL A 48 12.48 -2.98 -0.01
CA VAL A 48 13.43 -2.06 0.64
C VAL A 48 14.88 -2.49 0.38
N GLU A 49 15.18 -3.78 0.44
CA GLU A 49 16.54 -4.26 0.22
C GLU A 49 16.96 -4.12 -1.25
N ASP A 50 16.09 -4.48 -2.19
CA ASP A 50 16.35 -4.29 -3.63
C ASP A 50 16.59 -2.80 -3.94
N HIS A 51 15.80 -1.92 -3.33
CA HIS A 51 15.97 -0.47 -3.47
C HIS A 51 17.28 0.03 -2.86
N ARG A 52 17.65 -0.45 -1.66
CA ARG A 52 18.94 -0.14 -1.02
C ARG A 52 20.11 -0.51 -1.94
N GLN A 53 20.08 -1.69 -2.51
CA GLN A 53 21.11 -2.13 -3.46
C GLN A 53 21.17 -1.25 -4.71
N ALA A 54 20.02 -0.81 -5.22
CA ALA A 54 19.98 0.13 -6.34
C ALA A 54 20.62 1.49 -6.01
N CYS A 55 20.36 2.02 -4.81
CA CYS A 55 20.92 3.29 -4.33
C CYS A 55 22.45 3.28 -4.18
N LEU A 56 23.07 2.12 -3.93
CA LEU A 56 24.53 2.01 -3.84
C LEU A 56 25.22 2.44 -5.14
N SER A 57 24.58 2.24 -6.30
CA SER A 57 25.11 2.70 -7.60
C SER A 57 25.20 4.23 -7.71
N LEU A 58 24.43 4.95 -6.89
CA LEU A 58 24.43 6.40 -6.76
C LEU A 58 25.32 6.91 -5.63
N ASN A 59 26.08 6.01 -4.96
CA ASN A 59 26.81 6.29 -3.72
C ASN A 59 25.90 6.78 -2.57
N ILE A 60 24.66 6.29 -2.53
CA ILE A 60 23.71 6.58 -1.45
C ILE A 60 23.50 5.31 -0.62
N GLU A 61 23.82 5.39 0.67
CA GLU A 61 23.51 4.36 1.65
C GLU A 61 22.27 4.76 2.45
N LEU A 62 21.20 3.96 2.33
CA LEU A 62 19.96 4.16 3.08
C LEU A 62 19.97 3.32 4.36
N GLY A 63 20.00 3.98 5.49
CA GLY A 63 20.05 3.37 6.82
C GLY A 63 18.69 3.06 7.42
N SER A 64 18.68 2.81 8.73
CA SER A 64 17.48 2.58 9.53
C SER A 64 16.66 3.86 9.72
N SER A 65 17.32 5.00 9.94
CA SER A 65 16.67 6.31 10.08
C SER A 65 15.96 6.77 8.79
N ASP A 66 16.56 6.46 7.65
CA ASP A 66 15.99 6.70 6.32
C ASP A 66 14.72 5.86 6.13
N LEU A 67 14.77 4.58 6.52
CA LEU A 67 13.60 3.70 6.49
C LEU A 67 12.50 4.20 7.41
N SER A 68 12.79 4.57 8.67
CA SER A 68 11.79 5.16 9.57
C SER A 68 11.14 6.41 8.97
N SER A 69 11.91 7.27 8.30
CA SER A 69 11.37 8.45 7.63
C SER A 69 10.39 8.11 6.51
N VAL A 70 10.69 7.06 5.73
CA VAL A 70 9.78 6.55 4.69
C VAL A 70 8.51 5.93 5.31
N LEU A 71 8.66 5.15 6.39
CA LEU A 71 7.53 4.56 7.10
C LEU A 71 6.59 5.62 7.67
N ASP A 72 7.12 6.72 8.20
CA ASP A 72 6.33 7.86 8.65
C ASP A 72 5.56 8.53 7.50
N GLY A 73 6.19 8.66 6.33
CA GLY A 73 5.51 9.09 5.11
C GLY A 73 4.33 8.17 4.75
N LEU A 74 4.54 6.85 4.83
CA LEU A 74 3.49 5.85 4.53
C LEU A 74 2.34 5.91 5.55
N ARG A 75 2.61 6.21 6.83
CA ARG A 75 1.57 6.44 7.85
C ARG A 75 0.77 7.71 7.58
N GLU A 76 1.43 8.79 7.19
CA GLU A 76 0.77 10.02 6.75
C GLU A 76 -0.13 9.73 5.53
N HIS A 77 0.38 8.96 4.56
CA HIS A 77 -0.38 8.53 3.37
C HIS A 77 -1.62 7.71 3.72
N ALA A 78 -1.47 6.71 4.59
CA ALA A 78 -2.58 5.89 5.09
C ALA A 78 -3.68 6.69 5.81
N SER A 79 -3.30 7.86 6.35
CA SER A 79 -4.20 8.81 7.02
C SER A 79 -4.84 9.83 6.07
N GLY A 80 -4.65 9.68 4.74
CA GLY A 80 -5.18 10.58 3.71
C GLY A 80 -4.37 11.85 3.49
N ARG A 81 -3.15 11.94 4.01
CA ARG A 81 -2.21 13.03 3.71
C ARG A 81 -1.30 12.63 2.54
N PRO A 82 -0.53 13.54 1.93
CA PRO A 82 0.34 13.18 0.81
C PRO A 82 1.43 12.16 1.19
N GLY A 83 2.05 12.29 2.37
CA GLY A 83 3.21 11.47 2.77
C GLY A 83 4.53 11.86 2.10
N THR A 84 4.48 12.72 1.07
CA THR A 84 5.63 13.28 0.36
C THR A 84 5.66 14.81 0.43
N PRO A 85 6.85 15.44 0.36
CA PRO A 85 8.18 14.81 0.30
C PRO A 85 8.56 14.12 1.61
N VAL A 86 9.24 12.97 1.52
CA VAL A 86 9.76 12.24 2.68
C VAL A 86 10.77 13.12 3.42
N ARG A 87 10.64 13.19 4.75
CA ARG A 87 11.50 14.01 5.62
C ARG A 87 12.88 13.35 5.81
N GLY A 88 13.85 14.10 6.31
CA GLY A 88 15.19 13.56 6.63
C GLY A 88 16.16 13.51 5.43
N ALA A 89 15.79 14.10 4.29
CA ALA A 89 16.69 14.19 3.15
C ALA A 89 17.94 15.06 3.47
N ARG A 90 19.13 14.52 3.20
CA ARG A 90 20.42 15.20 3.37
C ARG A 90 20.77 16.10 2.17
N ASP A 91 20.37 15.67 0.99
CA ASP A 91 20.56 16.35 -0.30
C ASP A 91 19.45 15.93 -1.29
N GLU A 92 19.46 16.52 -2.49
CA GLU A 92 18.44 16.28 -3.52
C GLU A 92 18.42 14.83 -4.05
N ILE A 93 19.58 14.19 -4.19
CA ILE A 93 19.69 12.81 -4.70
C ILE A 93 19.19 11.85 -3.62
N HIS A 94 19.59 12.09 -2.38
CA HIS A 94 19.08 11.34 -1.23
C HIS A 94 17.56 11.47 -1.12
N GLY A 95 17.03 12.69 -1.21
CA GLY A 95 15.59 12.95 -1.20
C GLY A 95 14.85 12.25 -2.35
N TYR A 96 15.43 12.22 -3.54
CA TYR A 96 14.88 11.44 -4.66
C TYR A 96 14.79 9.95 -4.33
N CYS A 97 15.84 9.36 -3.75
CA CYS A 97 15.83 7.95 -3.35
C CYS A 97 14.74 7.66 -2.31
N LEU A 98 14.60 8.50 -1.29
CA LEU A 98 13.56 8.33 -0.25
C LEU A 98 12.14 8.41 -0.84
N ASN A 99 11.86 9.40 -1.70
CA ASN A 99 10.55 9.53 -2.34
C ASN A 99 10.28 8.36 -3.29
N ARG A 100 11.30 7.89 -4.02
CA ARG A 100 11.15 6.73 -4.91
C ARG A 100 10.84 5.45 -4.14
N LEU A 101 11.50 5.23 -3.01
CA LEU A 101 11.18 4.10 -2.12
C LEU A 101 9.77 4.22 -1.56
N PHE A 102 9.35 5.43 -1.15
CA PHE A 102 7.97 5.68 -0.74
C PHE A 102 6.97 5.31 -1.84
N ASP A 103 7.19 5.77 -3.07
CA ASP A 103 6.30 5.48 -4.20
C ASP A 103 6.20 3.96 -4.47
N GLU A 104 7.34 3.26 -4.48
CA GLU A 104 7.39 1.80 -4.62
C GLU A 104 6.60 1.08 -3.52
N LEU A 105 6.69 1.57 -2.28
CA LEU A 105 5.96 1.02 -1.14
C LEU A 105 4.50 1.49 -1.05
N VAL A 106 4.05 2.48 -1.83
CA VAL A 106 2.61 2.83 -1.97
C VAL A 106 1.98 2.03 -3.11
N GLU A 107 2.72 1.83 -4.20
CA GLU A 107 2.29 1.05 -5.37
C GLU A 107 2.22 -0.46 -5.06
N GLU A 108 3.05 -0.98 -4.15
CA GLU A 108 3.07 -2.42 -3.86
C GLU A 108 1.92 -2.93 -2.95
N PRO A 109 1.50 -2.24 -1.87
CA PRO A 109 0.37 -2.66 -1.03
C PRO A 109 -0.96 -2.74 -1.75
N SER A 110 -1.15 -1.95 -2.81
CA SER A 110 -2.33 -2.06 -3.67
C SER A 110 -2.37 -3.37 -4.47
N ASN A 111 -1.26 -4.11 -4.53
CA ASN A 111 -1.16 -5.48 -5.07
C ASN A 111 -1.13 -6.58 -3.99
N ILE A 112 -1.23 -6.22 -2.71
CA ILE A 112 -1.15 -7.14 -1.58
C ILE A 112 -2.56 -7.34 -1.03
N LEU A 113 -3.24 -8.36 -1.55
CA LEU A 113 -4.52 -8.83 -1.02
C LEU A 113 -4.29 -9.65 0.25
N PHE A 114 -5.23 -9.58 1.19
CA PHE A 114 -5.28 -10.49 2.33
C PHE A 114 -6.53 -11.37 2.25
N THR A 115 -6.47 -12.54 2.89
CA THR A 115 -7.59 -13.48 2.86
C THR A 115 -8.54 -13.28 4.04
N THR A 116 -9.82 -13.04 3.76
CA THR A 116 -10.91 -13.13 4.73
C THR A 116 -11.61 -14.48 4.60
N LYS A 117 -12.00 -15.09 5.73
CA LYS A 117 -12.80 -16.31 5.71
C LYS A 117 -14.26 -15.94 5.50
N THR A 118 -14.86 -16.44 4.43
CA THR A 118 -16.28 -16.17 4.10
C THR A 118 -17.18 -17.39 4.30
N GLY A 119 -16.61 -18.54 4.67
CA GLY A 119 -17.32 -19.79 4.92
C GLY A 119 -16.37 -20.88 5.45
N THR A 120 -16.85 -22.12 5.56
CA THR A 120 -16.05 -23.25 6.06
C THR A 120 -14.90 -23.66 5.14
N ASP A 121 -14.98 -23.33 3.85
CA ASP A 121 -13.98 -23.72 2.83
C ASP A 121 -13.73 -22.62 1.77
N SER A 122 -14.20 -21.39 2.01
CA SER A 122 -14.05 -20.27 1.07
C SER A 122 -13.29 -19.11 1.70
N VAL A 123 -12.35 -18.58 0.92
CA VAL A 123 -11.62 -17.35 1.23
C VAL A 123 -11.95 -16.29 0.18
N ARG A 124 -12.13 -15.05 0.63
CA ARG A 124 -12.19 -13.87 -0.25
C ARG A 124 -10.85 -13.14 -0.16
N TYR A 125 -10.40 -12.63 -1.30
CA TYR A 125 -9.27 -11.71 -1.33
C TYR A 125 -9.79 -10.29 -1.19
N ASP A 126 -9.30 -9.60 -0.16
CA ASP A 126 -9.68 -8.25 0.16
C ASP A 126 -8.51 -7.28 0.02
N ALA A 127 -8.83 -6.07 -0.44
CA ALA A 127 -7.90 -4.95 -0.39
C ALA A 127 -7.62 -4.59 1.08
N MET A 128 -6.35 -4.29 1.37
CA MET A 128 -5.91 -3.96 2.72
C MET A 128 -6.65 -2.76 3.28
N ASN A 129 -7.21 -2.89 4.48
CA ASN A 129 -7.74 -1.73 5.20
C ASN A 129 -6.59 -0.95 5.87
N SER A 130 -6.81 0.34 6.09
CA SER A 130 -5.78 1.24 6.63
C SER A 130 -5.27 0.81 8.01
N SER A 131 -6.12 0.24 8.87
CA SER A 131 -5.68 -0.19 10.21
C SER A 131 -4.71 -1.36 10.16
N PHE A 132 -4.98 -2.37 9.33
CA PHE A 132 -4.07 -3.49 9.15
C PHE A 132 -2.79 -3.10 8.41
N TRP A 133 -2.88 -2.14 7.49
CA TRP A 133 -1.70 -1.56 6.86
C TRP A 133 -0.77 -0.89 7.88
N LEU A 134 -1.32 -0.04 8.76
CA LEU A 134 -0.56 0.60 9.84
C LEU A 134 0.10 -0.42 10.76
N GLU A 135 -0.59 -1.52 11.11
CA GLU A 135 0.01 -2.62 11.89
C GLU A 135 1.20 -3.27 11.18
N CYS A 136 1.14 -3.42 9.86
CA CYS A 136 2.26 -3.95 9.07
C CYS A 136 3.45 -2.98 9.08
N LEU A 137 3.20 -1.68 8.97
CA LEU A 137 4.24 -0.64 9.07
C LEU A 137 4.91 -0.65 10.45
N ASP A 138 4.12 -0.75 11.52
CA ASP A 138 4.65 -0.81 12.89
C ASP A 138 5.48 -2.07 13.14
N LEU A 139 5.03 -3.22 12.62
CA LEU A 139 5.81 -4.46 12.68
C LEU A 139 7.10 -4.35 11.88
N MET A 140 7.08 -3.68 10.73
CA MET A 140 8.26 -3.44 9.91
C MET A 140 9.26 -2.56 10.64
N GLU A 141 8.81 -1.45 11.22
CA GLU A 141 9.67 -0.54 12.00
C GLU A 141 10.31 -1.27 13.18
N ALA A 142 9.53 -2.00 13.98
CA ALA A 142 10.04 -2.75 15.13
C ALA A 142 11.07 -3.83 14.75
N THR A 143 11.01 -4.33 13.51
CA THR A 143 11.90 -5.40 13.02
C THR A 143 13.19 -4.85 12.40
N TYR A 144 13.10 -3.74 11.66
CA TYR A 144 14.18 -3.26 10.78
C TYR A 144 14.73 -1.88 11.15
N CYS A 145 14.10 -1.16 12.07
CA CYS A 145 14.55 0.12 12.59
C CYS A 145 14.85 -0.01 14.09
N PRO A 146 15.97 -0.62 14.48
CA PRO A 146 16.33 -0.70 15.90
C PRO A 146 16.47 0.72 16.47
N ALA A 147 15.98 0.94 17.69
CA ALA A 147 16.27 2.16 18.43
C ALA A 147 17.79 2.26 18.58
N GLU A 148 18.38 3.40 18.22
CA GLU A 148 19.77 3.68 18.55
C GLU A 148 19.93 3.51 20.07
N GLU A 149 20.77 2.55 20.50
CA GLU A 149 21.11 2.42 21.91
C GLU A 149 21.79 3.74 22.36
N PRO A 150 21.41 4.29 23.53
CA PRO A 150 21.88 5.57 24.02
C PRO A 150 23.38 5.61 24.38
#